data_AF-A0A846U5K8-F1
#
_entry.id   AF-A0A846U5K8-F1
#
_cell.length_a   1.000
_cell.length_b   1.000
_cell.length_c   1.000
_cell.angle_alpha   90.00
_cell.angle_beta   90.00
_cell.angle_gamma   90.00
#
_symmetry.space_group_name_H-M   'P 1'
#
loop_
_entity.id
_entity.type
_entity.pdbx_description
1 polymer ?
#
loop_
_entity_poly.entity_id
_entity_poly.type
_entity_poly.pdbx_seq_one_letter_code
_entity_poly.pdbx_strand_id
1 'polypeptide(L)'
;MKLRLFAPLLAAVVAAPLLLTGCGGSSDDGPGYVRLVNATASYASLDLYDNDVKASAAVASNAVGDYATIGAGSYTFYLKPAGSSTAVAAVAQSVSDGVHNTLVAYTTAGSLRTRYLSDNEAAPTSGTAKFRVFNTSYEAGNVDIYVTAPTDTLANATANALTIGGERFSTYGEITAGTYRIRVTAAGDKTDLRLDIPSVVLTDQQILTLVLTSTPGGVLVNGLLLNQQGSLQAQVNGYARVRLVAGASASGTVAATVNGVNLSSGTVSTGKPPAIGTYLQVPAGALTASVSINGTDVSPSGLSAAPGADLTLLVLGTAAAPQVSLISDDNSPALTSGYVKLRLVNGVNGLNSTLTLQANNGVLTKSSNIAFGAAAESTQVIGSTTASPTPLEVDSATSSSALYAANVALLTPGVYTLFMLGDAATPSAVLRLDR
;
A
#
# COMPACT_ATOMS: atom_id res chain seq x y z
N MET A 1 23.25 -2.58 -90.21
CA MET A 1 22.01 -3.36 -90.42
C MET A 1 21.08 -3.08 -89.25
N LYS A 2 19.99 -2.31 -89.51
CA LYS A 2 18.78 -2.01 -88.69
C LYS A 2 19.03 -1.38 -87.30
N LEU A 3 18.98 -0.07 -87.06
CA LEU A 3 17.94 0.99 -87.23
C LEU A 3 16.70 0.84 -86.31
N ARG A 4 16.54 1.78 -85.36
CA ARG A 4 15.31 2.49 -84.87
C ARG A 4 15.67 3.30 -83.61
N LEU A 5 15.94 4.61 -83.67
CA LEU A 5 15.03 5.78 -83.72
C LEU A 5 14.00 5.84 -82.57
N PHE A 6 14.13 6.79 -81.62
CA PHE A 6 13.31 8.01 -81.49
C PHE A 6 13.85 8.91 -80.35
N ALA A 7 13.68 10.22 -80.52
CA ALA A 7 14.45 11.31 -79.91
C ALA A 7 13.68 12.00 -78.73
N PRO A 8 13.99 13.24 -78.31
CA PRO A 8 14.38 13.59 -76.93
C PRO A 8 13.31 14.43 -76.18
N LEU A 9 13.48 14.64 -74.87
CA LEU A 9 12.93 15.86 -74.24
C LEU A 9 13.87 16.39 -73.16
N LEU A 10 14.40 17.56 -73.46
CA LEU A 10 15.12 18.48 -72.61
C LEU A 10 14.13 19.14 -71.65
N ALA A 11 14.34 19.06 -70.33
CA ALA A 11 13.69 19.93 -69.36
C ALA A 11 14.73 20.32 -68.29
N ALA A 12 15.26 21.53 -68.41
CA ALA A 12 16.05 22.18 -67.39
C ALA A 12 15.13 22.54 -66.21
N VAL A 13 15.29 21.82 -65.08
CA VAL A 13 14.67 22.21 -63.81
C VAL A 13 15.67 23.09 -63.07
N VAL A 14 15.36 24.38 -63.03
CA VAL A 14 16.01 25.37 -62.17
C VAL A 14 15.75 24.98 -60.72
N ALA A 15 16.80 24.65 -59.98
CA ALA A 15 16.74 24.40 -58.55
C ALA A 15 16.47 25.71 -57.80
N ALA A 16 15.21 25.91 -57.38
CA ALA A 16 14.85 26.92 -56.40
C ALA A 16 15.16 26.37 -54.99
N PRO A 17 15.92 27.08 -54.14
CA PRO A 17 16.05 26.70 -52.74
C PRO A 17 14.69 26.93 -52.06
N LEU A 18 14.03 25.84 -51.69
CA LEU A 18 12.94 25.86 -50.71
C LEU A 18 13.53 26.37 -49.40
N LEU A 19 13.37 27.67 -49.16
CA LEU A 19 13.39 28.25 -47.83
C LEU A 19 12.29 27.52 -47.04
N LEU A 20 12.68 26.55 -46.21
CA LEU A 20 11.84 26.09 -45.14
C LEU A 20 11.56 27.32 -44.27
N THR A 21 10.38 27.91 -44.46
CA THR A 21 9.78 28.83 -43.51
C THR A 21 9.56 28.05 -42.23
N GLY A 22 10.54 28.11 -41.34
CA GLY A 22 10.36 27.77 -39.93
C GLY A 22 9.18 28.58 -39.43
N CYS A 23 8.11 27.89 -39.07
CA CYS A 23 6.99 28.47 -38.34
C CYS A 23 7.50 28.74 -36.91
N GLY A 24 8.28 29.82 -36.76
CA GLY A 24 8.67 30.38 -35.48
C GLY A 24 7.52 31.19 -34.93
N GLY A 25 6.54 30.51 -34.34
CA GLY A 25 5.62 31.14 -33.39
C GLY A 25 6.32 31.19 -32.03
N SER A 26 7.08 32.26 -31.79
CA SER A 26 7.52 32.60 -30.43
C SER A 26 6.28 33.08 -29.70
N SER A 27 5.61 32.21 -28.94
CA SER A 27 4.81 32.73 -27.84
C SER A 27 5.81 33.20 -26.80
N ASP A 28 5.72 34.47 -26.40
CA ASP A 28 6.54 35.08 -25.35
C ASP A 28 6.19 34.54 -23.95
N ASP A 29 5.73 33.28 -23.88
CA ASP A 29 5.32 32.65 -22.65
C ASP A 29 6.58 32.37 -21.82
N GLY A 30 6.63 32.96 -20.62
CA GLY A 30 7.68 32.70 -19.65
C GLY A 30 7.67 31.24 -19.15
N PRO A 31 8.63 30.87 -18.28
CA PRO A 31 8.69 29.51 -17.76
C PRO A 31 7.59 29.25 -16.72
N GLY A 32 7.17 27.99 -16.63
CA GLY A 32 6.52 27.44 -15.45
C GLY A 32 7.51 26.70 -14.55
N TYR A 33 7.00 26.11 -13.48
CA TYR A 33 7.82 25.47 -12.44
C TYR A 33 7.28 24.09 -12.09
N VAL A 34 8.15 23.08 -12.08
CA VAL A 34 7.78 21.70 -11.73
C VAL A 34 8.73 21.12 -10.69
N ARG A 35 8.18 20.55 -9.62
CA ARG A 35 8.95 19.76 -8.64
C ARG A 35 8.41 18.35 -8.49
N LEU A 36 9.25 17.45 -7.98
CA LEU A 36 8.89 16.07 -7.68
C LEU A 36 8.68 15.87 -6.18
N VAL A 37 7.58 15.22 -5.80
CA VAL A 37 7.42 14.56 -4.50
C VAL A 37 7.55 13.06 -4.71
N ASN A 38 8.48 12.42 -4.01
CA ASN A 38 8.60 10.97 -3.97
C ASN A 38 7.81 10.44 -2.75
N ALA A 39 6.55 10.12 -2.96
CA ALA A 39 5.61 9.56 -1.98
C ALA A 39 5.53 8.02 -2.06
N THR A 40 6.61 7.34 -2.48
CA THR A 40 6.68 5.88 -2.52
C THR A 40 7.84 5.32 -1.70
N ALA A 41 7.62 4.15 -1.08
CA ALA A 41 8.65 3.35 -0.46
C ALA A 41 9.29 2.33 -1.42
N SER A 42 8.74 2.15 -2.63
CA SER A 42 9.26 1.20 -3.63
C SER A 42 10.61 1.64 -4.23
N TYR A 43 10.91 2.93 -4.16
CA TYR A 43 12.17 3.49 -4.66
C TYR A 43 12.78 4.42 -3.62
N ALA A 44 14.01 4.11 -3.20
CA ALA A 44 14.73 4.91 -2.21
C ALA A 44 14.93 6.36 -2.66
N SER A 45 15.13 6.58 -3.96
CA SER A 45 15.13 7.91 -4.58
C SER A 45 14.73 7.85 -6.05
N LEU A 46 14.16 8.95 -6.54
CA LEU A 46 13.71 9.12 -7.93
C LEU A 46 14.31 10.41 -8.51
N ASP A 47 14.71 10.34 -9.77
CA ASP A 47 15.02 11.49 -10.63
C ASP A 47 13.77 11.88 -11.44
N LEU A 48 13.56 13.18 -11.64
CA LEU A 48 12.58 13.73 -12.59
C LEU A 48 13.30 14.16 -13.85
N TYR A 49 12.79 13.72 -14.99
CA TYR A 49 13.25 14.14 -16.31
C TYR A 49 12.12 14.78 -17.09
N ASP A 50 12.40 15.86 -17.81
CA ASP A 50 11.57 16.42 -18.87
C ASP A 50 12.12 15.95 -20.23
N ASN A 51 11.45 14.97 -20.83
CA ASN A 51 12.03 14.17 -21.91
C ASN A 51 13.36 13.51 -21.50
N ASP A 52 14.49 13.95 -22.06
CA ASP A 52 15.82 13.41 -21.78
C ASP A 52 16.67 14.29 -20.85
N VAL A 53 16.18 15.48 -20.49
CA VAL A 53 16.88 16.40 -19.60
C VAL A 53 16.48 16.09 -18.15
N LYS A 54 17.46 16.08 -17.23
CA LYS A 54 17.19 15.84 -15.81
C LYS A 54 16.77 17.16 -15.16
N ALA A 55 15.51 17.24 -14.75
CA ALA A 55 14.93 18.41 -14.08
C ALA A 55 15.14 18.38 -12.56
N SER A 56 15.09 17.20 -11.94
CA SER A 56 15.36 17.01 -10.50
C SER A 56 16.11 15.71 -10.26
N ALA A 57 17.04 15.72 -9.30
CA ALA A 57 17.91 14.58 -9.02
C ALA A 57 17.69 14.03 -7.60
N ALA A 58 17.67 12.71 -7.49
CA ALA A 58 17.74 11.93 -6.27
C ALA A 58 16.75 12.37 -5.18
N VAL A 59 15.50 12.65 -5.54
CA VAL A 59 14.44 12.96 -4.56
C VAL A 59 14.16 11.70 -3.74
N ALA A 60 14.60 11.71 -2.48
CA ALA A 60 14.49 10.59 -1.56
C ALA A 60 13.04 10.22 -1.27
N SER A 61 12.80 8.98 -0.87
CA SER A 61 11.49 8.53 -0.39
C SER A 61 10.98 9.42 0.75
N ASN A 62 9.70 9.79 0.68
CA ASN A 62 9.03 10.73 1.59
C ASN A 62 9.65 12.13 1.60
N ALA A 63 10.23 12.57 0.48
CA ALA A 63 10.80 13.91 0.31
C ALA A 63 10.22 14.64 -0.90
N VAL A 64 10.51 15.94 -0.96
CA VAL A 64 10.20 16.84 -2.07
C VAL A 64 11.51 17.43 -2.60
N GLY A 65 11.64 17.53 -3.91
CA GLY A 65 12.73 18.25 -4.56
C GLY A 65 12.40 19.73 -4.77
N ASP A 66 13.41 20.49 -5.20
CA ASP A 66 13.23 21.88 -5.62
C ASP A 66 12.44 21.97 -6.94
N TYR A 67 11.87 23.14 -7.21
CA TYR A 67 11.27 23.43 -8.50
C TYR A 67 12.33 23.58 -9.59
N ALA A 68 12.16 22.84 -10.66
CA ALA A 68 12.84 23.07 -11.91
C ALA A 68 12.08 24.12 -12.73
N THR A 69 12.82 25.08 -13.30
CA THR A 69 12.30 26.04 -14.28
C THR A 69 12.17 25.34 -15.63
N ILE A 70 10.96 25.25 -16.15
CA ILE A 70 10.65 24.56 -17.41
C ILE A 70 9.84 25.53 -18.29
N GLY A 71 10.19 25.65 -19.57
CA GLY A 71 9.44 26.49 -20.50
C GLY A 71 7.95 26.14 -20.54
N ALA A 72 7.08 27.10 -20.87
CA ALA A 72 5.69 26.78 -21.13
C ALA A 72 5.57 25.84 -22.35
N GLY A 73 4.73 24.82 -22.26
CA GLY A 73 4.59 23.83 -23.32
C GLY A 73 4.05 22.48 -22.84
N SER A 74 4.09 21.49 -23.74
CA SER A 74 3.68 20.10 -23.45
C SER A 74 4.90 19.21 -23.30
N TYR A 75 4.96 18.46 -22.21
CA TYR A 75 6.10 17.63 -21.85
C TYR A 75 5.65 16.21 -21.53
N THR A 76 6.52 15.23 -21.80
CA THR A 76 6.44 13.94 -21.12
C THR A 76 7.47 13.93 -20.00
N PHE A 77 6.98 13.85 -18.77
CA PHE A 77 7.84 13.68 -17.60
C PHE A 77 8.13 12.21 -17.37
N TYR A 78 9.40 11.88 -17.17
CA TYR A 78 9.87 10.53 -16.86
C TYR A 78 10.40 10.48 -15.44
N LEU A 79 10.03 9.44 -14.70
CA LEU A 79 10.63 9.13 -13.40
C LEU A 79 11.57 7.95 -13.55
N LYS A 80 12.81 8.12 -13.10
CA LYS A 80 13.84 7.07 -13.13
C LYS A 80 14.35 6.86 -11.70
N PRO A 81 14.58 5.62 -11.23
CA PRO A 81 15.33 5.41 -10.00
C PRO A 81 16.69 6.08 -10.12
N ALA A 82 17.18 6.75 -9.07
CA ALA A 82 18.45 7.44 -9.15
C ALA A 82 19.58 6.47 -9.53
N GLY A 83 20.38 6.85 -10.52
CA GLY A 83 21.45 6.00 -11.08
C GLY A 83 20.98 4.97 -12.12
N SER A 84 19.68 4.91 -12.44
CA SER A 84 19.13 4.09 -13.52
C SER A 84 18.85 4.92 -14.77
N SER A 85 19.01 4.31 -15.95
CA SER A 85 18.59 4.88 -17.23
C SER A 85 17.14 4.51 -17.61
N THR A 86 16.54 3.53 -16.95
CA THR A 86 15.21 3.02 -17.25
C THR A 86 14.14 3.79 -16.47
N ALA A 87 13.15 4.33 -17.21
CA ALA A 87 11.99 4.97 -16.60
C ALA A 87 11.05 3.93 -15.98
N VAL A 88 10.56 4.25 -14.78
CA VAL A 88 9.57 3.46 -14.03
C VAL A 88 8.17 4.08 -14.06
N ALA A 89 8.07 5.34 -14.50
CA ALA A 89 6.83 5.99 -14.87
C ALA A 89 7.08 7.05 -15.94
N ALA A 90 6.06 7.31 -16.76
CA ALA A 90 6.02 8.40 -17.72
C ALA A 90 4.63 9.05 -17.69
N VAL A 91 4.56 10.38 -17.79
CA VAL A 91 3.28 11.11 -17.77
C VAL A 91 3.35 12.35 -18.64
N ALA A 92 2.40 12.48 -19.57
CA ALA A 92 2.25 13.68 -20.38
C ALA A 92 1.53 14.77 -19.57
N GLN A 93 2.11 15.97 -19.51
CA GLN A 93 1.55 17.13 -18.79
C GLN A 93 1.88 18.43 -19.53
N SER A 94 1.06 19.45 -19.31
CA SER A 94 1.34 20.81 -19.74
C SER A 94 1.98 21.63 -18.62
N VAL A 95 2.97 22.43 -18.97
CA VAL A 95 3.54 23.48 -18.15
C VAL A 95 3.05 24.81 -18.70
N SER A 96 2.55 25.68 -17.83
CA SER A 96 2.04 27.01 -18.20
C SER A 96 2.91 28.09 -17.56
N ASP A 97 3.04 29.22 -18.24
CA ASP A 97 3.83 30.37 -17.76
C ASP A 97 3.39 30.81 -16.35
N GLY A 98 4.36 31.00 -15.46
CA GLY A 98 4.16 31.44 -14.08
C GLY A 98 3.50 30.41 -13.14
N VAL A 99 3.09 29.25 -13.65
CA VAL A 99 2.34 28.24 -12.88
C VAL A 99 3.31 27.26 -12.20
N HIS A 100 3.19 27.14 -10.88
CA HIS A 100 3.90 26.12 -10.10
C HIS A 100 3.12 24.81 -10.07
N ASN A 101 3.80 23.68 -10.25
CA ASN A 101 3.21 22.36 -10.19
C ASN A 101 4.06 21.36 -9.42
N THR A 102 3.41 20.45 -8.71
CA THR A 102 4.04 19.31 -8.03
C THR A 102 3.62 18.03 -8.72
N LEU A 103 4.59 17.25 -9.21
CA LEU A 103 4.38 15.88 -9.62
C LEU A 103 4.57 14.97 -8.40
N VAL A 104 3.48 14.41 -7.87
CA VAL A 104 3.52 13.44 -6.76
C VAL A 104 3.63 12.04 -7.34
N ALA A 105 4.71 11.33 -7.04
CA ALA A 105 4.92 9.93 -7.40
C ALA A 105 4.60 9.02 -6.21
N TYR A 106 3.75 8.02 -6.36
CA TYR A 106 3.32 7.13 -5.28
C TYR A 106 3.13 5.71 -5.79
N THR A 107 3.36 4.72 -4.94
CA THR A 107 3.02 3.33 -5.27
C THR A 107 1.66 3.00 -4.71
N THR A 108 0.79 2.50 -5.58
CA THR A 108 -0.51 1.95 -5.22
C THR A 108 -0.84 0.87 -6.23
N ALA A 109 -1.53 -0.16 -5.78
CA ALA A 109 -1.79 -1.35 -6.57
C ALA A 109 -0.52 -1.95 -7.21
N GLY A 110 0.56 -2.06 -6.43
CA GLY A 110 1.82 -2.66 -6.86
C GLY A 110 2.56 -1.94 -8.00
N SER A 111 2.10 -0.74 -8.39
CA SER A 111 2.65 0.02 -9.50
C SER A 111 2.96 1.45 -9.09
N LEU A 112 4.02 2.03 -9.66
CA LEU A 112 4.30 3.46 -9.51
C LEU A 112 3.30 4.25 -10.35
N ARG A 113 2.65 5.22 -9.73
CA ARG A 113 1.71 6.14 -10.36
C ARG A 113 2.12 7.58 -10.06
N THR A 114 1.56 8.50 -10.82
CA THR A 114 1.81 9.92 -10.64
C THR A 114 0.53 10.72 -10.57
N ARG A 115 0.58 11.86 -9.89
CA ARG A 115 -0.47 12.86 -9.89
C ARG A 115 0.16 14.24 -10.00
N TYR A 116 -0.22 14.97 -11.04
CA TYR A 116 0.23 16.33 -11.28
C TYR A 116 -0.72 17.31 -10.58
N LEU A 117 -0.18 18.11 -9.67
CA LEU A 117 -0.91 19.06 -8.84
C LEU A 117 -0.53 20.48 -9.25
N SER A 118 -1.53 21.34 -9.44
CA SER A 118 -1.30 22.78 -9.47
C SER A 118 -1.05 23.28 -8.04
N ASP A 119 0.01 24.06 -7.87
CA ASP A 119 0.41 24.73 -6.64
C ASP A 119 0.02 26.21 -6.66
N ASN A 120 -1.15 26.54 -7.22
CA ASN A 120 -1.62 27.91 -7.41
C ASN A 120 -3.00 28.13 -6.77
N GLU A 121 -3.32 27.33 -5.74
CA GLU A 121 -4.49 27.60 -4.91
C GLU A 121 -4.31 28.98 -4.26
N ALA A 122 -5.36 29.81 -4.31
CA ALA A 122 -5.32 31.14 -3.75
C ALA A 122 -5.23 31.09 -2.22
N ALA A 123 -4.52 32.05 -1.62
CA ALA A 123 -4.44 32.20 -0.18
C ALA A 123 -5.85 32.27 0.45
N PRO A 124 -6.07 31.64 1.61
CA PRO A 124 -7.34 31.74 2.32
C PRO A 124 -7.51 33.09 3.02
N THR A 125 -8.64 33.25 3.69
CA THR A 125 -8.90 34.37 4.60
C THR A 125 -7.77 34.54 5.62
N SER A 126 -7.39 35.79 5.93
CA SER A 126 -6.43 36.05 7.01
C SER A 126 -6.94 35.50 8.35
N GLY A 127 -6.06 34.86 9.11
CA GLY A 127 -6.34 34.08 10.31
C GLY A 127 -6.62 32.60 10.05
N THR A 128 -6.65 32.14 8.80
CA THR A 128 -6.96 30.73 8.45
C THR A 128 -5.91 30.12 7.52
N ALA A 129 -5.95 28.80 7.40
CA ALA A 129 -5.19 27.96 6.47
C ALA A 129 -6.16 27.14 5.62
N LYS A 130 -5.76 26.71 4.41
CA LYS A 130 -6.48 25.68 3.63
C LYS A 130 -5.87 24.32 3.88
N PHE A 131 -6.73 23.34 4.10
CA PHE A 131 -6.35 21.93 4.23
C PHE A 131 -7.13 21.07 3.24
N ARG A 132 -6.45 20.14 2.57
CA ARG A 132 -7.08 19.03 1.85
C ARG A 132 -6.32 17.73 2.08
N VAL A 133 -6.95 16.63 1.72
CA VAL A 133 -6.37 15.29 1.75
C VAL A 133 -6.25 14.77 0.33
N PHE A 134 -5.14 14.08 0.04
CA PHE A 134 -4.99 13.23 -1.13
C PHE A 134 -4.73 11.80 -0.65
N ASN A 135 -5.73 10.93 -0.75
CA ASN A 135 -5.52 9.52 -0.43
C ASN A 135 -4.91 8.81 -1.64
N THR A 136 -3.62 8.47 -1.61
CA THR A 136 -2.99 7.70 -2.69
C THR A 136 -3.13 6.19 -2.49
N SER A 137 -3.54 5.77 -1.30
CA SER A 137 -3.66 4.37 -0.92
C SER A 137 -5.01 3.80 -1.32
N TYR A 138 -5.02 3.03 -2.41
CA TYR A 138 -6.17 2.19 -2.72
C TYR A 138 -6.27 1.06 -1.71
N GLU A 139 -5.11 0.56 -1.27
CA GLU A 139 -4.99 -0.52 -0.33
C GLU A 139 -5.64 -0.16 0.99
N ALA A 140 -5.49 1.04 1.54
CA ALA A 140 -6.18 1.40 2.77
C ALA A 140 -7.70 1.36 2.63
N GLY A 141 -8.28 1.47 1.43
CA GLY A 141 -9.72 1.65 1.24
C GLY A 141 -10.16 3.06 1.64
N ASN A 142 -11.47 3.26 1.75
CA ASN A 142 -12.01 4.60 2.02
C ASN A 142 -11.69 5.03 3.46
N VAL A 143 -11.32 6.30 3.63
CA VAL A 143 -10.94 6.86 4.93
C VAL A 143 -11.74 8.11 5.28
N ASP A 144 -11.93 8.34 6.58
CA ASP A 144 -12.41 9.61 7.13
C ASP A 144 -11.24 10.34 7.81
N ILE A 145 -11.24 11.67 7.71
CA ILE A 145 -10.19 12.52 8.27
C ILE A 145 -10.81 13.49 9.27
N TYR A 146 -10.21 13.53 10.45
CA TYR A 146 -10.60 14.38 11.57
C TYR A 146 -9.45 15.30 11.92
N VAL A 147 -9.72 16.60 11.93
CA VAL A 147 -8.79 17.66 12.34
C VAL A 147 -9.40 18.33 13.56
N THR A 148 -8.82 18.09 14.73
CA THR A 148 -9.36 18.54 16.02
C THR A 148 -8.30 19.26 16.84
N ALA A 149 -8.68 19.93 17.93
CA ALA A 149 -7.67 20.38 18.89
C ALA A 149 -6.90 19.17 19.45
N PRO A 150 -5.65 19.35 19.92
CA PRO A 150 -4.78 18.22 20.27
C PRO A 150 -5.33 17.29 21.36
N THR A 151 -6.11 17.84 22.29
CA THR A 151 -6.70 17.12 23.43
C THR A 151 -8.11 16.60 23.18
N ASP A 152 -8.73 16.93 22.04
CA ASP A 152 -10.11 16.54 21.76
C ASP A 152 -10.23 15.03 21.50
N THR A 153 -11.28 14.43 22.05
CA THR A 153 -11.58 13.00 21.82
C THR A 153 -12.10 12.76 20.40
N LEU A 154 -11.69 11.65 19.78
CA LEU A 154 -12.16 11.27 18.44
C LEU A 154 -13.64 10.86 18.44
N ALA A 155 -14.13 10.26 19.52
CA ALA A 155 -15.46 9.67 19.59
C ALA A 155 -16.60 10.64 19.19
N ASN A 156 -16.48 11.92 19.58
CA ASN A 156 -17.47 12.95 19.31
C ASN A 156 -17.09 13.87 18.14
N ALA A 157 -15.99 13.61 17.45
CA ALA A 157 -15.51 14.47 16.36
C ALA A 157 -16.34 14.27 15.08
N THR A 158 -16.58 15.37 14.37
CA THR A 158 -17.08 15.36 13.00
C THR A 158 -15.90 15.30 12.04
N ALA A 159 -15.99 14.48 10.99
CA ALA A 159 -14.93 14.39 10.00
C ALA A 159 -14.91 15.67 9.13
N ASN A 160 -13.71 16.17 8.87
CA ASN A 160 -13.47 17.27 7.93
C ASN A 160 -13.50 16.79 6.48
N ALA A 161 -13.18 15.51 6.24
CA ALA A 161 -13.30 14.87 4.94
C ALA A 161 -13.80 13.43 5.13
N LEU A 162 -14.88 13.07 4.43
CA LEU A 162 -15.56 11.78 4.57
C LEU A 162 -15.30 10.90 3.36
N THR A 163 -15.10 9.60 3.61
CA THR A 163 -15.13 8.54 2.59
C THR A 163 -14.19 8.82 1.41
N ILE A 164 -12.98 9.28 1.71
CA ILE A 164 -11.98 9.58 0.68
C ILE A 164 -11.40 8.26 0.19
N GLY A 165 -11.84 7.83 -1.00
CA GLY A 165 -11.33 6.63 -1.67
C GLY A 165 -9.89 6.78 -2.15
N GLY A 166 -9.28 5.65 -2.51
CA GLY A 166 -7.94 5.64 -3.09
C GLY A 166 -7.87 6.44 -4.39
N GLU A 167 -6.74 7.13 -4.59
CA GLU A 167 -6.46 8.05 -5.68
C GLU A 167 -7.45 9.23 -5.79
N ARG A 168 -8.10 9.63 -4.67
CA ARG A 168 -9.04 10.75 -4.61
C ARG A 168 -8.58 11.86 -3.67
N PHE A 169 -9.05 13.06 -3.96
CA PHE A 169 -8.85 14.26 -3.15
C PHE A 169 -10.11 14.57 -2.35
N SER A 170 -9.95 15.14 -1.16
CA SER A 170 -10.98 16.01 -0.60
C SER A 170 -10.96 17.37 -1.29
N THR A 171 -12.01 18.15 -1.12
CA THR A 171 -11.95 19.60 -1.41
C THR A 171 -11.04 20.29 -0.40
N TYR A 172 -10.54 21.48 -0.75
CA TYR A 172 -9.93 22.36 0.24
C TYR A 172 -11.01 22.88 1.20
N GLY A 173 -10.70 22.88 2.50
CA GLY A 173 -11.47 23.55 3.53
C GLY A 173 -10.60 24.56 4.26
N GLU A 174 -11.19 25.72 4.62
CA GLU A 174 -10.52 26.69 5.50
C GLU A 174 -10.64 26.24 6.96
N ILE A 175 -9.52 26.33 7.68
CA ILE A 175 -9.38 25.99 9.09
C ILE A 175 -8.62 27.14 9.75
N THR A 176 -9.06 27.62 10.91
CA THR A 176 -8.35 28.66 11.67
C THR A 176 -6.88 28.27 11.88
N ALA A 177 -5.96 29.24 11.83
CA ALA A 177 -4.57 28.98 12.16
C ALA A 177 -4.44 28.51 13.62
N GLY A 178 -3.64 27.49 13.88
CA GLY A 178 -3.56 26.85 15.19
C GLY A 178 -2.79 25.53 15.18
N THR A 179 -2.78 24.84 16.32
CA THR A 179 -2.19 23.50 16.43
C THR A 179 -3.30 22.46 16.53
N TYR A 180 -3.18 21.39 15.75
CA TYR A 180 -4.21 20.37 15.60
C TYR A 180 -3.63 18.96 15.75
N ARG A 181 -4.49 18.02 16.13
CA ARG A 181 -4.25 16.59 15.96
C ARG A 181 -5.04 16.12 14.75
N ILE A 182 -4.39 15.40 13.84
CA ILE A 182 -5.03 14.85 12.64
C ILE A 182 -5.12 13.34 12.78
N ARG A 183 -6.34 12.81 12.70
CA ARG A 183 -6.61 11.37 12.78
C ARG A 183 -7.29 10.89 11.52
N VAL A 184 -6.81 9.77 10.98
CA VAL A 184 -7.37 9.08 9.82
C VAL A 184 -7.95 7.77 10.29
N THR A 185 -9.18 7.47 9.92
CA THR A 185 -9.86 6.22 10.28
C THR A 185 -10.37 5.51 9.04
N ALA A 186 -10.81 4.26 9.18
CA ALA A 186 -11.72 3.69 8.18
C ALA A 186 -12.97 4.57 8.04
N ALA A 187 -13.48 4.67 6.81
CA ALA A 187 -14.72 5.39 6.57
C ALA A 187 -15.87 4.80 7.39
N GLY A 188 -16.54 5.63 8.18
CA GLY A 188 -17.68 5.24 9.02
C GLY A 188 -17.31 4.54 10.33
N ASP A 189 -16.04 4.27 10.61
CA ASP A 189 -15.61 3.58 11.83
C ASP A 189 -14.45 4.32 12.50
N LYS A 190 -14.75 5.05 13.58
CA LYS A 190 -13.77 5.80 14.38
C LYS A 190 -12.86 4.91 15.23
N THR A 191 -13.18 3.62 15.37
CA THR A 191 -12.40 2.68 16.18
C THR A 191 -11.27 2.02 15.36
N ASP A 192 -11.40 1.96 14.03
CA ASP A 192 -10.33 1.58 13.11
C ASP A 192 -9.45 2.79 12.78
N LEU A 193 -8.56 3.15 13.72
CA LEU A 193 -7.57 4.21 13.53
C LEU A 193 -6.47 3.74 12.57
N ARG A 194 -6.16 4.53 11.55
CA ARG A 194 -5.20 4.18 10.49
C ARG A 194 -3.97 5.07 10.43
N LEU A 195 -4.06 6.27 10.98
CA LEU A 195 -2.96 7.19 11.22
C LEU A 195 -3.38 8.20 12.29
N ASP A 196 -2.43 8.59 13.14
CA ASP A 196 -2.61 9.61 14.16
C ASP A 196 -1.39 10.52 14.21
N ILE A 197 -1.58 11.78 13.86
CA ILE A 197 -0.55 12.82 13.87
C ILE A 197 -0.87 13.74 15.05
N PRO A 198 -0.14 13.64 16.18
CA PRO A 198 -0.55 14.24 17.44
C PRO A 198 -0.47 15.77 17.46
N SER A 199 0.37 16.36 16.59
CA SER A 199 0.59 17.81 16.54
C SER A 199 0.98 18.25 15.14
N VAL A 200 0.10 19.02 14.50
CA VAL A 200 0.29 19.71 13.23
C VAL A 200 0.00 21.18 13.44
N VAL A 201 0.96 22.05 13.13
CA VAL A 201 0.76 23.49 13.16
C VAL A 201 0.28 23.95 11.79
N LEU A 202 -0.88 24.61 11.76
CA LEU A 202 -1.41 25.33 10.61
C LEU A 202 -1.20 26.83 10.82
N THR A 203 -0.40 27.47 9.97
CA THR A 203 -0.08 28.89 10.06
C THR A 203 -1.01 29.74 9.20
N ASP A 204 -1.07 31.05 9.48
CA ASP A 204 -1.84 32.00 8.67
C ASP A 204 -1.51 31.86 7.18
N GLN A 205 -2.56 31.80 6.37
CA GLN A 205 -2.53 31.69 4.90
C GLN A 205 -1.79 30.46 4.33
N GLN A 206 -1.50 29.45 5.16
CA GLN A 206 -0.91 28.20 4.69
C GLN A 206 -1.89 27.41 3.82
N ILE A 207 -1.38 26.74 2.79
CA ILE A 207 -2.14 25.80 1.96
C ILE A 207 -1.45 24.44 2.05
N LEU A 208 -2.11 23.50 2.72
CA LEU A 208 -1.56 22.20 3.08
C LEU A 208 -2.34 21.07 2.44
N THR A 209 -1.63 20.15 1.79
CA THR A 209 -2.17 18.85 1.35
C THR A 209 -1.58 17.74 2.22
N LEU A 210 -2.43 16.98 2.91
CA LEU A 210 -2.04 15.71 3.52
C LEU A 210 -2.12 14.60 2.46
N VAL A 211 -0.97 14.13 1.99
CA VAL A 211 -0.88 12.98 1.09
C VAL A 211 -0.80 11.71 1.94
N LEU A 212 -1.78 10.81 1.83
CA LEU A 212 -1.78 9.52 2.53
C LEU A 212 -1.17 8.46 1.62
N THR A 213 -0.18 7.71 2.12
CA THR A 213 0.52 6.67 1.36
C THR A 213 0.36 5.29 1.99
N SER A 214 0.39 4.26 1.14
CA SER A 214 0.20 2.87 1.55
C SER A 214 1.33 2.37 2.46
N THR A 215 0.98 1.47 3.36
CA THR A 215 1.93 0.76 4.23
C THR A 215 2.00 -0.72 3.89
N PRO A 216 3.04 -1.46 4.33
CA PRO A 216 3.23 -2.87 3.98
C PRO A 216 2.05 -3.79 4.33
N GLY A 217 1.33 -3.53 5.44
CA GLY A 217 0.17 -4.34 5.82
C GLY A 217 -1.06 -4.09 4.94
N GLY A 218 -1.11 -2.98 4.21
CA GLY A 218 -2.20 -2.63 3.31
C GLY A 218 -3.43 -2.03 3.99
N VAL A 219 -3.42 -1.77 5.31
CA VAL A 219 -4.54 -1.14 6.03
C VAL A 219 -4.18 0.20 6.65
N LEU A 220 -3.07 0.27 7.40
CA LEU A 220 -2.58 1.52 7.94
C LEU A 220 -2.06 2.44 6.82
N VAL A 221 -1.97 3.73 7.08
CA VAL A 221 -1.39 4.71 6.13
C VAL A 221 -0.30 5.53 6.80
N ASN A 222 0.66 6.00 6.01
CA ASN A 222 1.53 7.12 6.39
C ASN A 222 0.94 8.43 5.88
N GLY A 223 1.48 9.57 6.33
CA GLY A 223 1.13 10.89 5.84
C GLY A 223 2.34 11.68 5.36
N LEU A 224 2.17 12.53 4.35
CA LEU A 224 3.11 13.58 3.97
C LEU A 224 2.36 14.91 4.00
N LEU A 225 2.80 15.84 4.85
CA LEU A 225 2.27 17.19 4.96
C LEU A 225 2.99 18.05 3.92
N LEU A 226 2.38 18.19 2.74
CA LEU A 226 2.93 18.94 1.61
C LEU A 226 2.41 20.38 1.62
N ASN A 227 3.29 21.33 1.88
CA ASN A 227 3.00 22.75 1.72
C ASN A 227 3.06 23.15 0.25
N GLN A 228 2.02 23.83 -0.21
CA GLN A 228 2.04 24.45 -1.53
C GLN A 228 3.26 25.38 -1.65
N GLN A 229 4.06 25.20 -2.71
CA GLN A 229 5.31 25.93 -2.95
C GLN A 229 6.31 25.93 -1.77
N GLY A 230 6.17 25.01 -0.81
CA GLY A 230 6.98 24.99 0.41
C GLY A 230 7.50 23.59 0.74
N SER A 231 7.85 23.38 2.01
CA SER A 231 8.40 22.12 2.49
C SER A 231 7.40 20.97 2.48
N LEU A 232 7.93 19.76 2.56
CA LEU A 232 7.19 18.54 2.86
C LEU A 232 7.67 17.98 4.20
N GLN A 233 6.75 17.58 5.07
CA GLN A 233 7.07 16.88 6.32
C GLN A 233 6.45 15.48 6.32
N ALA A 234 7.30 14.45 6.44
CA ALA A 234 6.86 13.07 6.55
C ALA A 234 6.29 12.77 7.94
N GLN A 235 5.17 12.07 7.97
CA GLN A 235 4.45 11.59 9.15
C GLN A 235 4.29 10.07 9.01
N VAL A 236 5.36 9.34 9.32
CA VAL A 236 5.38 7.88 9.26
C VAL A 236 4.57 7.31 10.42
N ASN A 237 3.77 6.29 10.15
CA ASN A 237 2.93 5.67 11.16
C ASN A 237 3.79 4.97 12.23
N GLY A 238 3.64 5.37 13.49
CA GLY A 238 4.38 4.78 14.60
C GLY A 238 3.90 3.39 15.03
N TYR A 239 2.87 2.83 14.39
CA TYR A 239 2.22 1.58 14.78
C TYR A 239 2.29 0.52 13.68
N ALA A 240 2.22 -0.72 14.10
CA ALA A 240 1.89 -1.90 13.32
C ALA A 240 0.63 -2.55 13.92
N ARG A 241 0.08 -3.58 13.28
CA ARG A 241 -0.98 -4.40 13.87
C ARG A 241 -0.54 -5.84 13.99
N VAL A 242 -0.80 -6.45 15.14
CA VAL A 242 -0.47 -7.85 15.41
C VAL A 242 -1.74 -8.59 15.81
N ARG A 243 -1.93 -9.80 15.28
CA ARG A 243 -2.91 -10.76 15.80
C ARG A 243 -2.21 -12.01 16.33
N LEU A 244 -2.85 -12.70 17.26
CA LEU A 244 -2.42 -14.03 17.71
C LEU A 244 -3.12 -15.11 16.88
N VAL A 245 -2.37 -16.13 16.47
CA VAL A 245 -2.91 -17.43 16.03
C VAL A 245 -2.37 -18.50 16.98
N ALA A 246 -3.27 -19.05 17.80
CA ALA A 246 -3.00 -20.07 18.80
C ALA A 246 -3.23 -21.47 18.21
N GLY A 247 -2.17 -22.13 17.75
CA GLY A 247 -2.20 -23.50 17.21
C GLY A 247 -1.33 -24.48 17.99
N ALA A 248 -1.26 -24.35 19.32
CA ALA A 248 -0.56 -25.31 20.17
C ALA A 248 -1.18 -26.71 20.04
N SER A 249 -0.32 -27.73 20.05
CA SER A 249 -0.70 -29.15 19.99
C SER A 249 -1.51 -29.59 21.21
N ALA A 250 -2.23 -30.70 21.08
CA ALA A 250 -3.06 -31.31 22.13
C ALA A 250 -4.06 -30.32 22.78
N SER A 251 -4.56 -29.36 21.99
CA SER A 251 -5.46 -28.30 22.45
C SER A 251 -4.89 -27.46 23.60
N GLY A 252 -3.58 -27.21 23.61
CA GLY A 252 -2.94 -26.34 24.59
C GLY A 252 -3.54 -24.92 24.60
N THR A 253 -3.50 -24.27 25.76
CA THR A 253 -3.94 -22.87 25.91
C THR A 253 -2.79 -21.92 25.67
N VAL A 254 -2.99 -20.93 24.80
CA VAL A 254 -1.99 -19.90 24.47
C VAL A 254 -2.42 -18.54 25.03
N ALA A 255 -1.57 -17.92 25.82
CA ALA A 255 -1.70 -16.50 26.19
C ALA A 255 -0.55 -15.70 25.57
N ALA A 256 -0.82 -14.48 25.11
CA ALA A 256 0.19 -13.63 24.52
C ALA A 256 -0.06 -12.14 24.77
N THR A 257 1.01 -11.41 25.07
CA THR A 257 1.06 -9.94 25.01
C THR A 257 2.22 -9.49 24.12
N VAL A 258 2.06 -8.35 23.46
CA VAL A 258 3.12 -7.71 22.66
C VAL A 258 3.21 -6.24 23.06
N ASN A 259 4.38 -5.80 23.54
CA ASN A 259 4.60 -4.44 24.04
C ASN A 259 3.54 -4.03 25.09
N GLY A 260 3.10 -4.98 25.93
CA GLY A 260 2.05 -4.77 26.94
C GLY A 260 0.61 -4.82 26.40
N VAL A 261 0.40 -4.86 25.08
CA VAL A 261 -0.92 -5.05 24.46
C VAL A 261 -1.31 -6.52 24.57
N ASN A 262 -2.44 -6.79 25.22
CA ASN A 262 -2.96 -8.15 25.38
C ASN A 262 -3.60 -8.65 24.07
N LEU A 263 -2.98 -9.67 23.46
CA LEU A 263 -3.55 -10.36 22.30
C LEU A 263 -4.49 -11.49 22.72
N SER A 264 -4.14 -12.21 23.80
CA SER A 264 -5.00 -13.19 24.47
C SER A 264 -4.54 -13.47 25.90
N SER A 265 -5.50 -13.72 26.79
CA SER A 265 -5.28 -14.17 28.17
C SER A 265 -5.33 -15.70 28.36
N GLY A 266 -5.41 -16.50 27.29
CA GLY A 266 -5.51 -17.97 27.39
C GLY A 266 -6.52 -18.56 26.41
N THR A 267 -6.24 -18.43 25.12
CA THR A 267 -7.04 -19.02 24.04
C THR A 267 -6.74 -20.51 23.93
N VAL A 268 -7.76 -21.37 24.03
CA VAL A 268 -7.63 -22.79 23.71
C VAL A 268 -7.33 -22.94 22.23
N SER A 269 -6.25 -23.63 21.89
CA SER A 269 -5.90 -23.99 20.52
C SER A 269 -6.87 -25.05 19.99
N THR A 270 -8.02 -24.56 19.52
CA THR A 270 -8.93 -25.34 18.70
C THR A 270 -8.67 -24.98 17.24
N GLY A 271 -8.89 -25.88 16.29
CA GLY A 271 -8.86 -25.52 14.87
C GLY A 271 -10.02 -24.61 14.43
N LYS A 272 -10.55 -23.78 15.33
CA LYS A 272 -11.72 -22.93 15.18
C LYS A 272 -11.50 -21.61 15.94
N PRO A 273 -12.21 -20.52 15.60
CA PRO A 273 -12.27 -19.35 16.47
C PRO A 273 -12.67 -19.76 17.91
N PRO A 274 -12.05 -19.20 18.97
CA PRO A 274 -11.20 -18.01 18.99
C PRO A 274 -9.69 -18.25 18.77
N ALA A 275 -9.25 -19.39 18.23
CA ALA A 275 -7.83 -19.67 17.99
C ALA A 275 -7.13 -18.67 17.06
N ILE A 276 -7.88 -17.93 16.25
CA ILE A 276 -7.40 -16.82 15.43
C ILE A 276 -8.01 -15.54 16.00
N GLY A 277 -7.16 -14.68 16.56
CA GLY A 277 -7.55 -13.39 17.13
C GLY A 277 -7.74 -12.30 16.08
N THR A 278 -8.16 -11.12 16.53
CA THR A 278 -8.22 -9.90 15.73
C THR A 278 -6.87 -9.19 15.71
N TYR A 279 -6.64 -8.34 14.71
CA TYR A 279 -5.49 -7.44 14.69
C TYR A 279 -5.66 -6.35 15.76
N LEU A 280 -4.61 -6.12 16.55
CA LEU A 280 -4.53 -5.04 17.53
C LEU A 280 -3.30 -4.18 17.22
N GLN A 281 -3.43 -2.86 17.40
CA GLN A 281 -2.31 -1.96 17.21
C GLN A 281 -1.24 -2.16 18.29
N VAL A 282 0.03 -2.18 17.87
CA VAL A 282 1.20 -2.17 18.73
C VAL A 282 2.19 -1.13 18.22
N PRO A 283 3.00 -0.49 19.08
CA PRO A 283 4.08 0.36 18.61
C PRO A 283 5.02 -0.41 17.66
N ALA A 284 5.37 0.19 16.52
CA ALA A 284 6.33 -0.36 15.58
C ALA A 284 7.76 -0.31 16.15
N GLY A 285 8.68 -1.06 15.52
CA GLY A 285 10.05 -1.25 16.00
C GLY A 285 10.24 -2.59 16.70
N ALA A 286 11.13 -2.65 17.68
CA ALA A 286 11.38 -3.87 18.45
C ALA A 286 10.11 -4.29 19.23
N LEU A 287 9.78 -5.58 19.17
CA LEU A 287 8.63 -6.14 19.87
C LEU A 287 9.09 -6.98 21.06
N THR A 288 8.56 -6.66 22.23
CA THR A 288 8.67 -7.48 23.43
C THR A 288 7.41 -8.34 23.53
N ALA A 289 7.52 -9.61 23.17
CA ALA A 289 6.42 -10.57 23.27
C ALA A 289 6.56 -11.38 24.56
N SER A 290 5.47 -11.51 25.31
CA SER A 290 5.33 -12.53 26.35
C SER A 290 4.32 -13.57 25.87
N VAL A 291 4.74 -14.83 25.75
CA VAL A 291 3.92 -15.93 25.21
C VAL A 291 4.00 -17.12 26.15
N SER A 292 2.88 -17.76 26.43
CA SER A 292 2.86 -19.01 27.18
C SER A 292 2.01 -20.09 26.51
N ILE A 293 2.40 -21.35 26.67
CA ILE A 293 1.62 -22.54 26.33
C ILE A 293 1.36 -23.29 27.63
N ASN A 294 0.09 -23.46 28.00
CA ASN A 294 -0.34 -24.10 29.26
C ASN A 294 0.32 -23.47 30.50
N GLY A 295 0.57 -22.15 30.46
CA GLY A 295 1.24 -21.41 31.53
C GLY A 295 2.78 -21.48 31.52
N THR A 296 3.38 -22.34 30.69
CA THR A 296 4.84 -22.38 30.49
C THR A 296 5.26 -21.27 29.55
N ASP A 297 6.24 -20.46 29.95
CA ASP A 297 6.80 -19.40 29.13
C ASP A 297 7.53 -19.95 27.90
N VAL A 298 7.19 -19.42 26.73
CA VAL A 298 7.77 -19.77 25.42
C VAL A 298 8.05 -18.50 24.61
N SER A 299 8.28 -17.38 25.29
CA SER A 299 8.45 -16.06 24.69
C SER A 299 9.60 -16.03 23.66
N PRO A 300 9.35 -15.56 22.43
CA PRO A 300 10.40 -15.38 21.43
C PRO A 300 11.22 -14.12 21.71
N SER A 301 12.45 -14.07 21.19
CA SER A 301 13.31 -12.89 21.21
C SER A 301 13.55 -12.34 19.80
N GLY A 302 13.92 -11.05 19.69
CA GLY A 302 14.37 -10.47 18.42
C GLY A 302 13.27 -10.20 17.40
N LEU A 303 12.02 -10.14 17.85
CA LEU A 303 10.90 -9.75 17.00
C LEU A 303 10.91 -8.25 16.70
N SER A 304 10.50 -7.87 15.50
CA SER A 304 10.36 -6.48 15.09
C SER A 304 9.17 -6.28 14.15
N ALA A 305 8.54 -5.11 14.21
CA ALA A 305 7.51 -4.69 13.30
C ALA A 305 7.94 -3.45 12.52
N ALA A 306 7.82 -3.49 11.19
CA ALA A 306 7.93 -2.28 10.39
C ALA A 306 6.70 -1.37 10.62
N PRO A 307 6.86 -0.04 10.55
CA PRO A 307 5.75 0.91 10.46
C PRO A 307 4.66 0.47 9.47
N GLY A 308 3.42 0.39 9.95
CA GLY A 308 2.26 0.04 9.14
C GLY A 308 2.18 -1.43 8.70
N ALA A 309 2.99 -2.33 9.28
CA ALA A 309 2.88 -3.76 9.01
C ALA A 309 1.63 -4.36 9.66
N ASP A 310 1.06 -5.37 9.01
CA ASP A 310 0.15 -6.33 9.64
C ASP A 310 0.91 -7.64 9.86
N LEU A 311 0.72 -8.24 11.03
CA LEU A 311 1.53 -9.36 11.48
C LEU A 311 0.69 -10.42 12.18
N THR A 312 1.00 -11.68 11.92
CA THR A 312 0.47 -12.84 12.65
C THR A 312 1.56 -13.38 13.56
N LEU A 313 1.34 -13.32 14.88
CA LEU A 313 2.10 -14.09 15.86
C LEU A 313 1.52 -15.50 15.91
N LEU A 314 2.19 -16.44 15.24
CA LEU A 314 1.78 -17.84 15.13
C LEU A 314 2.48 -18.66 16.22
N VAL A 315 1.69 -19.29 17.11
CA VAL A 315 2.19 -20.10 18.23
C VAL A 315 1.79 -21.55 18.03
N LEU A 316 2.76 -22.43 17.83
CA LEU A 316 2.59 -23.85 17.52
C LEU A 316 3.45 -24.73 18.46
N GLY A 317 3.30 -26.04 18.32
CA GLY A 317 4.10 -27.04 19.03
C GLY A 317 3.57 -27.34 20.43
N THR A 318 4.45 -27.82 21.29
CA THR A 318 4.16 -28.08 22.72
C THR A 318 4.90 -27.06 23.57
N ALA A 319 4.59 -26.98 24.87
CA ALA A 319 5.41 -26.20 25.81
C ALA A 319 6.89 -26.66 25.86
N ALA A 320 7.17 -27.93 25.56
CA ALA A 320 8.54 -28.48 25.57
C ALA A 320 9.29 -28.30 24.24
N ALA A 321 8.56 -28.14 23.14
CA ALA A 321 9.09 -27.88 21.81
C ALA A 321 8.19 -26.85 21.09
N PRO A 322 8.23 -25.59 21.54
CA PRO A 322 7.41 -24.54 20.96
C PRO A 322 7.98 -24.07 19.62
N GLN A 323 7.11 -23.64 18.71
CA GLN A 323 7.50 -22.84 17.55
C GLN A 323 6.65 -21.58 17.54
N VAL A 324 7.31 -20.43 17.77
CA VAL A 324 6.68 -19.12 17.72
C VAL A 324 7.28 -18.35 16.55
N SER A 325 6.45 -17.99 15.58
CA SER A 325 6.85 -17.21 14.40
C SER A 325 6.04 -15.92 14.29
N LEU A 326 6.68 -14.90 13.72
CA LEU A 326 6.03 -13.64 13.36
C LEU A 326 5.98 -13.57 11.83
N ILE A 327 4.77 -13.62 11.29
CA ILE A 327 4.52 -13.69 9.85
C ILE A 327 4.01 -12.33 9.37
N SER A 328 4.60 -11.80 8.30
CA SER A 328 4.09 -10.61 7.61
C SER A 328 2.81 -10.93 6.85
N ASP A 329 1.80 -10.11 7.08
CA ASP A 329 0.50 -10.22 6.42
C ASP A 329 0.37 -9.12 5.37
N ASP A 330 -0.04 -9.53 4.17
CA ASP A 330 -0.43 -8.63 3.10
C ASP A 330 -1.95 -8.58 3.02
N ASN A 331 -2.55 -7.62 3.75
CA ASN A 331 -3.99 -7.37 3.76
C ASN A 331 -4.39 -6.27 2.75
N SER A 332 -3.53 -5.99 1.75
CA SER A 332 -3.97 -5.19 0.62
C SER A 332 -4.88 -6.02 -0.29
N PRO A 333 -5.98 -5.45 -0.81
CA PRO A 333 -6.92 -6.15 -1.68
C PRO A 333 -6.24 -6.63 -2.97
N ALA A 334 -6.91 -7.54 -3.68
CA ALA A 334 -6.49 -7.91 -5.03
C ALA A 334 -6.50 -6.70 -5.97
N LEU A 335 -5.51 -6.64 -6.85
CA LEU A 335 -5.31 -5.52 -7.77
C LEU A 335 -6.15 -5.69 -9.03
N THR A 336 -6.48 -6.93 -9.37
CA THR A 336 -7.32 -7.27 -10.51
C THR A 336 -8.79 -7.26 -10.09
N SER A 337 -9.61 -6.44 -10.75
CA SER A 337 -11.06 -6.43 -10.52
C SER A 337 -11.65 -7.84 -10.70
N GLY A 338 -12.53 -8.24 -9.78
CA GLY A 338 -13.13 -9.57 -9.78
C GLY A 338 -12.27 -10.65 -9.12
N TYR A 339 -11.10 -10.32 -8.60
CA TYR A 339 -10.24 -11.27 -7.88
C TYR A 339 -10.24 -11.01 -6.38
N VAL A 340 -9.85 -12.04 -5.63
CA VAL A 340 -9.52 -12.03 -4.20
C VAL A 340 -8.05 -12.38 -4.03
N LYS A 341 -7.47 -12.11 -2.86
CA LYS A 341 -6.22 -12.74 -2.46
C LYS A 341 -6.49 -13.97 -1.60
N LEU A 342 -5.75 -15.05 -1.84
CA LEU A 342 -5.82 -16.27 -1.05
C LEU A 342 -4.40 -16.78 -0.77
N ARG A 343 -4.14 -17.18 0.47
CA ARG A 343 -2.91 -17.86 0.88
C ARG A 343 -3.17 -18.97 1.90
N LEU A 344 -2.21 -19.89 2.01
CA LEU A 344 -2.17 -20.97 2.98
C LEU A 344 -1.20 -20.66 4.13
N VAL A 345 -1.56 -21.01 5.36
CA VAL A 345 -0.65 -21.10 6.50
C VAL A 345 -0.68 -22.53 7.03
N ASN A 346 0.51 -23.15 7.14
CA ASN A 346 0.64 -24.52 7.67
C ASN A 346 1.09 -24.47 9.13
N GLY A 347 0.18 -24.84 10.03
CA GLY A 347 0.43 -25.02 11.45
C GLY A 347 -0.02 -26.39 11.97
N VAL A 348 -0.04 -27.43 11.13
CA VAL A 348 -0.43 -28.78 11.54
C VAL A 348 0.72 -29.45 12.30
N ASN A 349 0.55 -29.60 13.61
CA ASN A 349 1.57 -30.14 14.51
C ASN A 349 1.87 -31.62 14.20
N GLY A 350 3.16 -31.95 14.11
CA GLY A 350 3.61 -33.34 13.97
C GLY A 350 3.34 -34.00 12.62
N LEU A 351 2.88 -33.24 11.60
CA LEU A 351 2.60 -33.79 10.27
C LEU A 351 3.87 -34.25 9.53
N ASN A 352 5.02 -33.61 9.80
CA ASN A 352 6.31 -33.89 9.18
C ASN A 352 6.27 -33.87 7.63
N SER A 353 5.41 -33.02 7.07
CA SER A 353 5.24 -32.83 5.63
C SER A 353 4.84 -31.40 5.32
N THR A 354 4.98 -31.02 4.05
CA THR A 354 4.51 -29.74 3.53
C THR A 354 3.04 -29.83 3.09
N LEU A 355 2.39 -28.67 3.02
CA LEU A 355 1.01 -28.55 2.54
C LEU A 355 0.93 -27.77 1.22
N THR A 356 0.01 -28.18 0.36
CA THR A 356 -0.28 -27.49 -0.90
C THR A 356 -1.76 -27.15 -0.97
N LEU A 357 -2.08 -25.89 -1.27
CA LEU A 357 -3.45 -25.42 -1.50
C LEU A 357 -3.79 -25.44 -2.99
N GLN A 358 -4.98 -25.97 -3.29
CA GLN A 358 -5.61 -25.91 -4.59
C GLN A 358 -6.88 -25.04 -4.53
N ALA A 359 -7.18 -24.37 -5.63
CA ALA A 359 -8.46 -23.68 -5.84
C ALA A 359 -8.96 -23.97 -7.25
N ASN A 360 -10.27 -24.23 -7.41
CA ASN A 360 -10.86 -24.63 -8.70
C ASN A 360 -10.12 -25.83 -9.35
N ASN A 361 -9.73 -26.82 -8.53
CA ASN A 361 -9.00 -28.02 -8.95
C ASN A 361 -7.63 -27.74 -9.62
N GLY A 362 -7.06 -26.56 -9.37
CA GLY A 362 -5.70 -26.20 -9.80
C GLY A 362 -4.81 -25.87 -8.60
N VAL A 363 -3.57 -26.35 -8.64
CA VAL A 363 -2.54 -26.03 -7.63
C VAL A 363 -2.21 -24.54 -7.68
N LEU A 364 -2.27 -23.87 -6.53
CA LEU A 364 -1.78 -22.51 -6.39
C LEU A 364 -0.26 -22.55 -6.16
N THR A 365 0.53 -22.20 -7.19
CA THR A 365 2.00 -22.32 -7.16
C THR A 365 2.65 -21.67 -5.93
N LYS A 366 2.19 -20.46 -5.54
CA LYS A 366 2.72 -19.75 -4.36
C LYS A 366 2.29 -20.36 -3.02
N SER A 367 1.26 -21.19 -3.02
CA SER A 367 0.77 -21.94 -1.85
C SER A 367 1.08 -23.43 -1.97
N SER A 368 2.16 -23.80 -2.66
CA SER A 368 2.65 -25.17 -2.75
C SER A 368 3.82 -25.41 -1.81
N ASN A 369 3.92 -26.62 -1.27
CA ASN A 369 5.02 -27.06 -0.40
C ASN A 369 5.26 -26.15 0.83
N ILE A 370 4.19 -25.66 1.45
CA ILE A 370 4.28 -24.80 2.64
C ILE A 370 4.71 -25.62 3.85
N ALA A 371 5.88 -25.30 4.39
CA ALA A 371 6.47 -25.94 5.56
C ALA A 371 5.72 -25.60 6.86
N PHE A 372 5.91 -26.42 7.89
CA PHE A 372 5.33 -26.21 9.20
C PHE A 372 5.79 -24.88 9.83
N GLY A 373 4.84 -24.09 10.31
CA GLY A 373 5.04 -22.74 10.86
C GLY A 373 5.28 -21.63 9.83
N ALA A 374 5.08 -21.92 8.54
CA ALA A 374 5.24 -20.96 7.45
C ALA A 374 3.91 -20.56 6.80
N ALA A 375 3.93 -19.41 6.13
CA ALA A 375 2.86 -18.90 5.29
C ALA A 375 3.29 -18.83 3.84
N ALA A 376 2.35 -19.11 2.94
CA ALA A 376 2.48 -18.83 1.52
C ALA A 376 2.42 -17.31 1.23
N GLU A 377 3.00 -16.91 0.11
CA GLU A 377 2.63 -15.64 -0.50
C GLU A 377 1.18 -15.69 -1.02
N SER A 378 0.50 -14.55 -0.97
CA SER A 378 -0.85 -14.40 -1.52
C SER A 378 -0.89 -14.61 -3.03
N THR A 379 -1.87 -15.39 -3.48
CA THR A 379 -2.22 -15.62 -4.89
C THR A 379 -3.53 -14.93 -5.21
N GLN A 380 -3.64 -14.31 -6.39
CA GLN A 380 -4.91 -13.78 -6.86
C GLN A 380 -5.77 -14.92 -7.43
N VAL A 381 -6.98 -15.08 -6.91
CA VAL A 381 -7.95 -16.10 -7.36
C VAL A 381 -9.23 -15.38 -7.79
N ILE A 382 -9.89 -15.86 -8.85
CA ILE A 382 -11.18 -15.28 -9.28
C ILE A 382 -12.18 -15.41 -8.12
N GLY A 383 -12.84 -14.31 -7.78
CA GLY A 383 -13.88 -14.29 -6.77
C GLY A 383 -15.08 -15.12 -7.16
N SER A 384 -15.80 -15.61 -6.16
CA SER A 384 -16.96 -16.48 -6.33
C SER A 384 -18.13 -16.04 -5.47
N THR A 385 -19.30 -16.66 -5.67
CA THR A 385 -20.52 -16.35 -4.91
C THR A 385 -20.97 -17.59 -4.14
N THR A 386 -21.94 -17.42 -3.26
CA THR A 386 -22.59 -18.56 -2.57
C THR A 386 -23.31 -19.50 -3.53
N ALA A 387 -23.78 -19.01 -4.69
CA ALA A 387 -24.46 -19.81 -5.70
C ALA A 387 -23.48 -20.59 -6.61
N SER A 388 -22.23 -20.12 -6.73
CA SER A 388 -21.18 -20.78 -7.52
C SER A 388 -19.86 -20.70 -6.75
N PRO A 389 -19.72 -21.48 -5.67
CA PRO A 389 -18.55 -21.42 -4.78
C PRO A 389 -17.29 -22.00 -5.43
N THR A 390 -16.14 -21.59 -4.90
CA THR A 390 -14.82 -22.12 -5.26
C THR A 390 -14.53 -23.39 -4.45
N PRO A 391 -14.24 -24.55 -5.08
CA PRO A 391 -13.69 -25.69 -4.37
C PRO A 391 -12.26 -25.38 -3.95
N LEU A 392 -11.98 -25.53 -2.66
CA LEU A 392 -10.66 -25.47 -2.05
C LEU A 392 -10.27 -26.85 -1.53
N GLU A 393 -9.02 -27.23 -1.76
CA GLU A 393 -8.45 -28.50 -1.30
C GLU A 393 -7.05 -28.25 -0.74
N VAL A 394 -6.71 -28.89 0.39
CA VAL A 394 -5.34 -28.87 0.92
C VAL A 394 -4.82 -30.28 1.03
N ASP A 395 -3.68 -30.52 0.38
CA ASP A 395 -3.04 -31.81 0.29
C ASP A 395 -1.70 -31.85 1.01
N SER A 396 -1.32 -33.06 1.41
CA SER A 396 0.02 -33.39 1.87
C SER A 396 0.51 -34.60 1.10
N ALA A 397 1.80 -34.61 0.74
CA ALA A 397 2.42 -35.76 0.08
C ALA A 397 2.41 -37.05 0.93
N THR A 398 2.11 -36.94 2.23
CA THR A 398 2.04 -38.05 3.17
C THR A 398 0.63 -38.57 3.44
N SER A 399 -0.39 -37.96 2.82
CA SER A 399 -1.79 -38.35 2.99
C SER A 399 -2.36 -38.91 1.68
N SER A 400 -3.16 -39.98 1.77
CA SER A 400 -3.88 -40.56 0.63
C SER A 400 -5.18 -39.81 0.29
N SER A 401 -5.54 -38.80 1.07
CA SER A 401 -6.73 -37.97 0.88
C SER A 401 -6.44 -36.54 1.32
N ALA A 402 -7.16 -35.57 0.77
CA ALA A 402 -7.04 -34.18 1.18
C ALA A 402 -7.23 -34.03 2.70
N LEU A 403 -6.38 -33.22 3.32
CA LEU A 403 -6.52 -32.84 4.72
C LEU A 403 -7.65 -31.83 4.94
N TYR A 404 -8.06 -31.15 3.87
CA TYR A 404 -9.23 -30.28 3.83
C TYR A 404 -9.81 -30.26 2.42
N ALA A 405 -11.13 -30.31 2.30
CA ALA A 405 -11.86 -30.08 1.06
C ALA A 405 -13.20 -29.38 1.36
N ALA A 406 -13.47 -28.24 0.74
CA ALA A 406 -14.74 -27.54 0.89
C ALA A 406 -15.06 -26.63 -0.30
N ASN A 407 -16.33 -26.33 -0.48
CA ASN A 407 -16.81 -25.29 -1.41
C ASN A 407 -17.07 -24.00 -0.64
N VAL A 408 -16.36 -22.92 -0.98
CA VAL A 408 -16.45 -21.64 -0.27
C VAL A 408 -16.73 -20.48 -1.23
N ALA A 409 -17.50 -19.49 -0.76
CA ALA A 409 -17.66 -18.23 -1.48
C ALA A 409 -16.48 -17.31 -1.16
N LEU A 410 -15.73 -16.92 -2.18
CA LEU A 410 -14.64 -15.96 -2.10
C LEU A 410 -15.11 -14.60 -2.64
N LEU A 411 -15.78 -13.83 -1.78
CA LEU A 411 -16.35 -12.53 -2.15
C LEU A 411 -15.25 -11.49 -2.37
N THR A 412 -15.41 -10.67 -3.42
CA THR A 412 -14.50 -9.56 -3.74
C THR A 412 -14.87 -8.30 -2.94
N PRO A 413 -13.89 -7.43 -2.61
CA PRO A 413 -12.45 -7.50 -2.88
C PRO A 413 -11.64 -8.22 -1.76
N GLY A 414 -12.13 -9.35 -1.25
CA GLY A 414 -11.63 -9.95 -0.01
C GLY A 414 -10.17 -10.42 -0.05
N VAL A 415 -9.55 -10.42 1.13
CA VAL A 415 -8.25 -11.06 1.40
C VAL A 415 -8.46 -12.23 2.35
N TYR A 416 -8.08 -13.42 1.92
CA TYR A 416 -8.33 -14.66 2.63
C TYR A 416 -7.03 -15.37 3.02
N THR A 417 -6.98 -15.83 4.26
CA THR A 417 -5.96 -16.79 4.71
C THR A 417 -6.64 -18.07 5.14
N LEU A 418 -6.25 -19.20 4.53
CA LEU A 418 -6.62 -20.53 5.00
C LEU A 418 -5.55 -21.02 5.98
N PHE A 419 -5.91 -21.14 7.25
CA PHE A 419 -5.05 -21.71 8.28
C PHE A 419 -5.35 -23.19 8.41
N MET A 420 -4.32 -24.03 8.27
CA MET A 420 -4.36 -25.44 8.66
C MET A 420 -3.69 -25.58 10.02
N LEU A 421 -4.45 -25.92 11.06
CA LEU A 421 -4.02 -26.00 12.45
C LEU A 421 -4.36 -27.38 13.04
N GLY A 422 -4.07 -27.58 14.33
CA GLY A 422 -4.35 -28.82 15.07
C GLY A 422 -3.19 -29.80 14.99
N ASP A 423 -3.44 -31.04 15.40
CA ASP A 423 -2.46 -32.13 15.34
C ASP A 423 -2.64 -32.95 14.07
N ALA A 424 -1.58 -33.62 13.60
CA ALA A 424 -1.63 -34.46 12.39
C ALA A 424 -2.73 -35.53 12.41
N ALA A 425 -3.15 -35.99 13.60
CA ALA A 425 -4.25 -36.94 13.76
C ALA A 425 -5.63 -36.31 13.55
N THR A 426 -5.76 -35.00 13.78
CA THR A 426 -7.02 -34.24 13.68
C THR A 426 -6.76 -32.83 13.11
N PRO A 427 -6.23 -32.73 11.88
CA PRO A 427 -5.97 -31.44 11.25
C PRO A 427 -7.29 -30.69 11.06
N SER A 428 -7.23 -29.37 11.13
CA SER A 428 -8.41 -28.53 11.06
C SER A 428 -8.14 -27.25 10.29
N ALA A 429 -9.06 -26.91 9.41
CA ALA A 429 -8.95 -25.76 8.53
C ALA A 429 -9.83 -24.61 9.01
N VAL A 430 -9.30 -23.38 8.97
CA VAL A 430 -10.07 -22.15 9.17
C VAL A 430 -9.79 -21.20 8.02
N LEU A 431 -10.81 -20.94 7.20
CA LEU A 431 -10.75 -19.85 6.23
C LEU A 431 -11.12 -18.54 6.93
N ARG A 432 -10.17 -17.60 6.98
CA ARG A 432 -10.37 -16.28 7.56
C ARG A 432 -10.47 -15.23 6.45
N LEU A 433 -11.53 -14.43 6.47
CA LEU A 433 -11.56 -13.13 5.80
C LEU A 433 -10.75 -12.16 6.66
N ASP A 434 -9.55 -11.81 6.20
CA ASP A 434 -8.67 -10.87 6.88
C ASP A 434 -9.08 -9.42 6.62
N ARG A 435 -9.74 -9.21 5.48
CA ARG A 435 -10.27 -7.93 5.03
C ARG A 435 -11.40 -8.10 4.04
#